data_AF-A0A537PML7-F1
#
_entry.id   AF-A0A537PML7-F1
#
_cell.length_a   1.000
_cell.length_b   1.000
_cell.length_c   1.000
_cell.angle_alpha   90.00
_cell.angle_beta   90.00
_cell.angle_gamma   90.00
#
_symmetry.space_group_name_H-M   'P 1'
#
loop_
_entity.id
_entity.type
_entity.pdbx_description
1 polymer ?
#
loop_
_entity_poly.entity_id
_entity_poly.type
_entity_poly.pdbx_seq_one_letter_code
_entity_poly.pdbx_strand_id
1 'polypeptide(L)'
;MFAPYNPPAGGWGALRATARALREQSVEIKGSRALLSMNQPDGFDCPGCAWPDPRHTSSFEFCENGAKAVTWELTKRRVTREFFAAHTVRQLEQESDY
;
A
#
# COMPACT_ATOMS: atom_id res chain seq x y z
N MET A 1 -10.59 -2.00 23.43
CA MET A 1 -9.43 -1.87 24.34
C MET A 1 -8.19 -2.17 23.52
N PHE A 2 -7.34 -1.17 23.27
CA PHE A 2 -6.14 -1.34 22.44
C PHE A 2 -5.10 -2.15 23.22
N ALA A 3 -4.70 -3.31 22.67
CA ALA A 3 -3.59 -4.07 23.22
C ALA A 3 -2.28 -3.35 22.88
N PRO A 4 -1.31 -3.26 23.82
CA PRO A 4 -0.04 -2.60 23.56
C PRO A 4 0.73 -3.29 22.42
N TYR A 5 1.10 -2.51 21.41
CA TYR A 5 1.95 -2.95 20.30
C TYR A 5 3.42 -2.79 20.69
N ASN A 6 4.02 -3.87 21.19
CA ASN A 6 5.44 -3.92 21.56
C ASN A 6 6.43 -4.19 20.40
N PRO A 7 6.05 -4.71 19.21
CA PRO A 7 6.99 -4.84 18.11
C PRO A 7 7.50 -3.48 17.61
N PRO A 8 8.71 -3.43 17.02
CA PRO A 8 9.22 -2.21 16.41
C PRO A 8 8.34 -1.77 15.22
N ALA A 9 8.25 -0.45 15.01
CA ALA A 9 7.48 0.13 13.90
C ALA A 9 8.02 -0.24 12.51
N GLY A 10 9.28 -0.69 12.43
CA GLY A 10 9.94 -1.22 11.24
C GLY A 10 10.66 -2.53 11.52
N GLY A 11 11.20 -3.16 10.47
CA GLY A 11 11.93 -4.43 10.57
C GLY A 11 11.17 -5.62 10.00
N TRP A 12 11.41 -6.83 10.51
CA TRP A 12 10.91 -8.07 9.89
C TRP A 12 9.38 -8.16 9.78
N GLY A 13 8.65 -7.58 10.74
CA GLY A 13 7.18 -7.49 10.67
C GLY A 13 6.71 -6.67 9.47
N ALA A 14 7.24 -5.46 9.32
CA ALA A 14 6.95 -4.56 8.20
C ALA A 14 7.36 -5.16 6.84
N LEU A 15 8.52 -5.82 6.78
CA LEU A 15 8.98 -6.52 5.56
C LEU A 15 8.04 -7.65 5.16
N ARG A 16 7.60 -8.48 6.12
CA ARG A 16 6.63 -9.55 5.86
C ARG A 16 5.28 -9.00 5.43
N ALA A 17 4.79 -7.94 6.08
CA ALA A 17 3.53 -7.28 5.72
C ALA A 17 3.58 -6.70 4.30
N THR A 18 4.69 -6.07 3.93
CA THR A 18 4.92 -5.53 2.58
C THR A 18 4.97 -6.64 1.52
N ALA A 19 5.73 -7.71 1.78
CA ALA A 19 5.81 -8.86 0.89
C ALA A 19 4.45 -9.56 0.71
N ARG A 20 3.66 -9.64 1.78
CA ARG A 20 2.30 -10.17 1.74
C ARG A 20 1.40 -9.31 0.86
N ALA A 21 1.41 -7.99 1.02
CA ALA A 21 0.60 -7.06 0.22
C ALA A 21 0.94 -7.15 -1.28
N LEU A 22 2.22 -7.20 -1.62
CA LEU A 22 2.68 -7.39 -3.01
C LEU A 22 2.12 -8.67 -3.65
N ARG A 23 2.08 -9.76 -2.87
CA ARG A 23 1.53 -11.06 -3.31
C ARG A 23 0.01 -11.06 -3.39
N GLU A 24 -0.68 -10.52 -2.39
CA GLU A 24 -2.14 -10.46 -2.34
C GLU A 24 -2.73 -9.67 -3.50
N GLN A 25 -2.00 -8.66 -4.00
CA GLN A 25 -2.39 -7.88 -5.17
C GLN A 25 -1.80 -8.38 -6.50
N SER A 26 -1.00 -9.46 -6.47
CA SER A 26 -0.34 -10.04 -7.66
C SER A 26 0.51 -9.01 -8.42
N VAL A 27 1.27 -8.22 -7.67
CA VAL A 27 2.12 -7.13 -8.19
C VAL A 27 3.57 -7.27 -7.73
N GLU A 28 4.07 -8.46 -7.46
CA GLU A 28 5.39 -8.70 -6.86
C GLU A 28 6.51 -8.01 -7.64
N ILE A 29 6.55 -8.18 -8.96
CA ILE A 29 7.62 -7.62 -9.80
C ILE A 29 7.42 -6.11 -10.01
N LYS A 30 6.27 -5.72 -10.57
CA LYS A 30 6.00 -4.32 -10.91
C LYS A 30 5.85 -3.42 -9.67
N GLY A 31 5.27 -3.95 -8.60
CA GLY A 31 5.15 -3.30 -7.31
C GLY A 31 6.52 -3.10 -6.69
N SER A 32 7.38 -4.13 -6.64
CA SER A 32 8.76 -3.94 -6.13
C SER A 32 9.54 -2.88 -6.92
N ARG A 33 9.38 -2.82 -8.25
CA ARG A 33 9.99 -1.76 -9.08
C ARG A 33 9.42 -0.37 -8.78
N ALA A 34 8.12 -0.28 -8.56
CA ALA A 34 7.47 0.97 -8.17
C ALA A 34 7.90 1.44 -6.78
N LEU A 35 8.06 0.52 -5.81
CA LEU A 35 8.59 0.86 -4.48
C LEU A 35 10.00 1.48 -4.57
N LEU A 36 10.87 0.94 -5.44
CA LEU A 36 12.21 1.50 -5.68
C LEU A 36 12.18 2.87 -6.39
N SER A 37 11.07 3.23 -7.03
CA SER A 37 10.89 4.52 -7.70
C SER A 37 10.07 5.50 -6.86
N MET A 38 9.55 5.06 -5.71
CA MET A 38 8.71 5.88 -4.85
C MET A 38 9.60 6.84 -4.03
N ASN A 39 9.19 8.10 -3.96
CA ASN A 39 9.88 9.19 -3.26
C ASN A 39 11.35 9.34 -3.68
N GLN A 40 11.65 9.04 -4.95
CA GLN A 40 12.94 9.27 -5.59
C GLN A 40 12.88 10.53 -6.47
N PRO A 41 14.02 11.17 -6.81
CA PRO A 41 14.04 12.44 -7.54
C PRO A 41 13.35 12.37 -8.91
N ASP A 42 13.58 11.29 -9.66
CA ASP A 42 12.93 11.01 -10.95
C ASP A 42 11.75 10.03 -10.81
N GLY A 43 11.21 9.95 -9.59
CA GLY A 43 10.23 8.96 -9.15
C GLY A 43 8.81 9.51 -9.11
N PHE A 44 8.03 8.99 -8.16
CA PHE A 44 6.69 9.48 -7.85
C PHE A 44 6.46 9.49 -6.34
N ASP A 45 5.56 10.35 -5.88
CA ASP A 45 5.26 10.50 -4.46
C ASP A 45 4.36 9.38 -3.92
N CYS A 46 4.61 8.98 -2.67
CA CYS A 46 3.75 8.04 -1.94
C CYS A 46 2.28 8.51 -1.95
N PRO A 47 1.34 7.76 -2.55
CA PRO A 47 -0.06 8.18 -2.62
C PRO A 47 -0.79 8.06 -1.27
N GLY A 48 -0.27 7.20 -0.38
CA GLY A 48 -0.87 6.93 0.93
C GLY A 48 -0.29 7.73 2.08
N CYS A 49 0.75 8.54 1.85
CA CYS A 49 1.48 9.20 2.93
C CYS A 49 2.15 10.49 2.45
N ALA A 50 2.10 11.55 3.26
CA ALA A 50 2.84 12.78 3.03
C ALA A 50 4.32 12.60 3.40
N TRP A 51 5.02 11.71 2.70
CA TRP A 51 6.45 11.50 2.90
C TRP A 51 7.19 12.80 2.54
N PRO A 52 8.00 13.37 3.45
CA PRO A 52 8.68 14.62 3.18
C PRO A 52 9.82 14.40 2.17
N ASP A 53 10.02 15.34 1.26
CA ASP A 53 11.14 15.31 0.32
C ASP A 53 12.48 15.42 1.08
N PRO A 54 13.30 14.35 1.12
CA PRO A 54 14.54 14.39 1.85
C PRO A 54 15.61 15.11 1.04
N ARG A 55 16.51 15.84 1.71
CA ARG A 55 17.67 16.50 1.05
C ARG A 55 18.64 15.51 0.40
N HIS A 56 18.64 14.26 0.85
CA HIS A 56 19.40 13.16 0.29
C HIS A 56 18.48 11.94 0.22
N THR A 57 18.40 11.30 -0.95
CA THR A 57 17.51 10.17 -1.17
C THR A 57 18.21 8.84 -0.87
N SER A 58 17.57 7.99 -0.07
CA SER A 58 17.92 6.59 0.12
C SER A 58 17.33 5.72 -0.98
N SER A 59 17.85 4.50 -1.17
CA SER A 59 17.19 3.48 -2.00
C SER A 59 15.80 3.07 -1.48
N PHE A 60 15.49 3.36 -0.21
CA PHE A 60 14.24 3.01 0.44
C PHE A 60 13.65 4.23 1.15
N GLU A 61 12.88 5.01 0.42
CA GLU A 61 12.18 6.20 0.93
C GLU A 61 10.70 5.91 1.17
N PHE A 62 10.37 4.83 1.88
CA PHE A 62 8.97 4.49 2.14
C PHE A 62 8.77 3.67 3.41
N CYS A 63 7.57 3.78 3.98
CA CYS A 63 7.12 2.94 5.08
C CYS A 63 6.26 1.77 4.58
N GLU A 64 5.96 0.82 5.47
CA GLU A 64 5.07 -0.31 5.19
C GLU A 64 3.71 0.12 4.63
N ASN A 65 3.09 1.15 5.24
CA ASN A 65 1.78 1.64 4.82
C ASN A 65 1.84 2.28 3.42
N GLY A 66 2.89 3.05 3.14
CA GLY A 66 3.14 3.58 1.80
C GLY A 66 3.33 2.47 0.76
N ALA A 67 4.07 1.42 1.13
CA ALA A 67 4.24 0.27 0.26
C ALA A 67 2.91 -0.45 -0.02
N LYS A 68 2.07 -0.67 1.00
CA LYS A 68 0.72 -1.26 0.86
C LYS A 68 -0.18 -0.43 -0.06
N ALA A 69 -0.21 0.89 0.14
CA ALA A 69 -1.01 1.80 -0.68
C ALA A 69 -0.67 1.67 -2.17
N VAL A 70 0.63 1.67 -2.50
CA VAL A 70 1.09 1.47 -3.89
C VAL A 70 0.67 0.11 -4.44
N THR A 71 0.62 -0.96 -3.63
CA THR A 71 0.16 -2.26 -4.12
C THR A 71 -1.32 -2.26 -4.55
N TRP A 72 -2.17 -1.52 -3.85
CA TRP A 72 -3.58 -1.37 -4.18
C TRP A 72 -3.79 -0.54 -5.44
N GLU A 73 -2.99 0.49 -5.66
CA GLU A 73 -3.05 1.30 -6.89
C GLU A 73 -2.57 0.52 -8.12
N LEU A 74 -1.58 -0.37 -7.94
CA LEU A 74 -0.99 -1.11 -9.05
C LEU A 74 -1.76 -2.37 -9.42
N THR A 75 -2.74 -2.82 -8.63
CA THR A 75 -3.48 -4.04 -8.94
C THR A 75 -4.20 -3.96 -10.29
N LYS A 76 -4.40 -5.09 -10.95
CA LYS A 76 -5.22 -5.16 -12.18
C LYS A 76 -6.70 -5.37 -11.88
N ARG A 77 -7.05 -5.66 -10.62
CA ARG A 77 -8.44 -5.86 -10.19
C ARG A 77 -9.20 -4.54 -10.34
N ARG A 78 -10.41 -4.62 -10.88
CA ARG A 78 -11.25 -3.45 -11.10
C ARG A 78 -12.68 -3.77 -10.72
N VAL A 79 -13.31 -2.85 -10.02
CA VAL A 79 -14.74 -2.85 -9.77
C VAL A 79 -15.42 -2.19 -10.98
N THR A 80 -16.45 -2.84 -11.53
CA THR A 80 -17.13 -2.37 -12.73
C THR A 80 -18.43 -1.65 -12.40
N ARG A 81 -19.08 -1.06 -13.42
CA ARG A 81 -20.37 -0.38 -13.24
C ARG A 81 -21.47 -1.35 -12.82
N GLU A 82 -21.42 -2.59 -13.32
CA GLU A 82 -22.38 -3.65 -13.01
C GLU A 82 -22.33 -4.04 -11.54
N PHE A 83 -21.13 -4.02 -10.92
CA PHE A 83 -20.99 -4.25 -9.48
C PHE A 83 -21.76 -3.20 -8.69
N PHE A 84 -21.59 -1.90 -9.02
CA PHE A 84 -22.31 -0.82 -8.35
C PHE A 84 -23.81 -0.81 -8.65
N ALA A 85 -24.23 -1.32 -9.82
CA ALA A 85 -25.65 -1.50 -10.12
C ALA A 85 -26.28 -2.61 -9.25
N ALA A 86 -25.50 -3.62 -8.86
CA ALA A 86 -25.95 -4.74 -8.04
C ALA A 86 -25.85 -4.50 -6.51
N HIS A 87 -25.06 -3.53 -6.06
CA HIS A 87 -24.82 -3.27 -4.63
C HIS A 87 -25.10 -1.82 -4.27
N THR A 88 -25.99 -1.62 -3.29
CA THR A 88 -26.24 -0.30 -2.71
C THR A 88 -25.11 0.12 -1.78
N VAL A 89 -24.90 1.43 -1.60
CA VAL A 89 -23.91 1.97 -0.66
C VAL A 89 -24.10 1.44 0.76
N ARG A 90 -25.35 1.30 1.22
CA ARG A 90 -25.67 0.77 2.55
C ARG A 90 -25.29 -0.69 2.74
N GLN A 91 -25.31 -1.49 1.68
CA GLN A 91 -24.81 -2.88 1.74
C GLN A 91 -23.29 -2.89 1.83
N LEU A 92 -22.61 -2.09 1.01
CA LEU A 92 -21.14 -2.00 1.03
C LEU A 92 -20.60 -1.47 2.36
N GLU A 93 -21.34 -0.58 3.03
CA GLU A 93 -21.01 -0.07 4.38
C GLU A 93 -20.97 -1.17 5.46
N GLN A 94 -21.66 -2.31 5.25
CA GLN A 94 -21.67 -3.42 6.19
C GLN A 94 -20.47 -4.36 6.03
N GLU A 95 -19.72 -4.23 4.94
CA GLU A 95 -18.54 -5.05 4.67
C GLU A 95 -17.34 -4.56 5.48
N SER A 96 -16.37 -5.46 5.71
CA SER A 96 -15.09 -5.08 6.31
C SER A 96 -14.17 -4.40 5.29
N ASP A 97 -13.23 -3.59 5.78
CA ASP A 97 -12.14 -3.00 4.97
C ASP A 97 -11.07 -4.04 4.53
N TYR A 98 -11.41 -5.33 4.48
CA TYR A 98 -10.51 -6.45 4.21
C TYR A 98 -11.01 -7.33 3.07
#